data_AF-A0A1H7ZRK6-F1
#
_entry.id   AF-A0A1H7ZRK6-F1
#
_cell.length_a   1.000
_cell.length_b   1.000
_cell.length_c   1.000
_cell.angle_alpha   90.00
_cell.angle_beta   90.00
_cell.angle_gamma   90.00
#
_symmetry.space_group_name_H-M   'P 1'
#
loop_
_entity.id
_entity.type
_entity.pdbx_description
1 polymer ?
#
loop_
_entity_poly.entity_id
_entity_poly.type
_entity_poly.pdbx_seq_one_letter_code
_entity_poly.pdbx_strand_id
1 'polypeptide(L)'
;MSGQFRTTADEMRAFSARISEVNAQIQQELNRLNNVVSGVTAGWQGHAASSYQQLQQKWVEDAGKLNRVLGEIKDAIDNTSNQYSSTEQEQQAGLSRITSALG
;
A
#
# COMPACT_ATOMS: atom_id res chain seq x y z
N MET A 1 13.16 14.79 -20.14
CA MET A 1 11.98 13.98 -19.75
C MET A 1 12.30 12.91 -18.71
N SER A 2 13.51 12.35 -18.65
CA SER A 2 13.94 11.37 -17.61
C SER A 2 13.83 11.86 -16.15
N GLY A 3 14.02 13.16 -15.88
CA GLY A 3 13.87 13.75 -14.54
C GLY A 3 12.44 13.70 -14.00
N GLN A 4 11.44 13.99 -14.83
CA GLN A 4 10.02 13.94 -14.46
C GLN A 4 9.61 12.52 -14.03
N PHE A 5 10.10 11.51 -14.73
CA PHE A 5 9.75 10.10 -14.48
C PHE A 5 10.43 9.51 -13.24
N ARG A 6 11.66 9.92 -12.92
CA ARG A 6 12.32 9.55 -11.65
C ARG A 6 11.59 10.15 -10.46
N THR A 7 11.14 11.41 -10.57
CA THR A 7 10.32 12.04 -9.54
C THR A 7 9.03 11.27 -9.28
N THR A 8 8.33 10.83 -10.34
CA THR A 8 7.10 10.02 -10.18
C THR A 8 7.37 8.68 -9.50
N ALA A 9 8.49 8.02 -9.79
CA ALA A 9 8.86 6.77 -9.13
C ALA A 9 9.18 6.95 -7.64
N ASP A 10 9.89 8.03 -7.28
CA ASP A 10 10.21 8.34 -5.89
C ASP A 10 8.96 8.76 -5.09
N GLU A 11 8.05 9.53 -5.70
CA GLU A 11 6.74 9.87 -5.13
C GLU A 11 5.88 8.63 -4.89
N MET A 12 5.87 7.68 -5.84
CA MET A 12 5.14 6.42 -5.70
C MET A 12 5.70 5.56 -4.55
N ARG A 13 7.03 5.48 -4.38
CA ARG A 13 7.62 4.78 -3.22
C ARG A 13 7.29 5.47 -1.90
N ALA A 14 7.37 6.80 -1.85
CA ALA A 14 7.00 7.57 -0.66
C ALA A 14 5.52 7.38 -0.30
N PHE A 15 4.65 7.35 -1.30
CA PHE A 15 3.23 7.08 -1.12
C PHE A 15 2.98 5.66 -0.57
N SER A 16 3.66 4.64 -1.10
CA SER A 16 3.60 3.26 -0.61
C SER A 16 4.07 3.11 0.84
N ALA A 17 5.13 3.83 1.23
CA ALA A 17 5.61 3.86 2.62
C ALA A 17 4.56 4.47 3.56
N ARG A 18 3.99 5.62 3.18
CA ARG A 18 2.93 6.30 3.95
C ARG A 18 1.68 5.43 4.09
N ILE A 19 1.33 4.73 3.03
CA ILE A 19 0.26 3.74 2.99
C ILE A 19 0.47 2.64 4.04
N SER A 20 1.69 2.11 4.12
CA SER A 20 2.05 1.04 5.07
C SER A 20 2.01 1.56 6.50
N GLU A 21 2.44 2.79 6.72
CA GLU A 21 2.37 3.47 8.02
C GLU A 21 0.93 3.66 8.51
N VAL A 22 0.05 4.18 7.65
CA VAL A 22 -1.38 4.37 7.97
C VAL A 22 -2.04 3.04 8.31
N ASN A 23 -1.71 1.98 7.57
CA ASN A 23 -2.22 0.64 7.86
C ASN A 23 -1.77 0.12 9.24
N ALA A 24 -0.50 0.33 9.61
CA ALA A 24 0.00 -0.03 10.93
C ALA A 24 -0.71 0.75 12.05
N GLN A 25 -0.96 2.05 11.85
CA GLN A 25 -1.73 2.87 12.79
C GLN A 25 -3.17 2.37 12.95
N ILE A 26 -3.85 2.01 11.86
CA ILE A 26 -5.20 1.44 11.90
C ILE A 26 -5.22 0.13 12.70
N GLN A 27 -4.23 -0.74 12.52
CA GLN A 27 -4.12 -1.99 13.28
C GLN A 27 -3.88 -1.76 14.78
N GLN A 28 -3.05 -0.77 15.14
CA GLN A 28 -2.85 -0.38 16.54
C GLN A 28 -4.14 0.11 17.19
N GLU A 29 -4.86 1.01 16.51
CA GLU A 29 -6.10 1.56 17.05
C GLU A 29 -7.17 0.48 17.18
N LEU A 30 -7.21 -0.50 16.27
CA LEU A 30 -8.05 -1.69 16.37
C LEU A 30 -7.77 -2.51 17.64
N ASN A 31 -6.50 -2.79 17.92
CA ASN A 31 -6.11 -3.52 19.13
C ASN A 31 -6.51 -2.75 20.39
N ARG A 32 -6.34 -1.42 20.37
CA ARG A 32 -6.77 -0.55 21.47
C ARG A 32 -8.27 -0.61 21.68
N LEU A 33 -9.05 -0.52 20.61
CA LEU A 33 -10.52 -0.56 20.65
C LEU A 33 -11.01 -1.91 21.19
N ASN A 34 -10.41 -3.02 20.74
CA ASN A 34 -10.70 -4.35 21.28
C ASN A 34 -10.43 -4.45 22.78
N ASN A 35 -9.31 -3.92 23.26
CA ASN A 35 -8.97 -3.93 24.69
C ASN A 35 -9.95 -3.09 25.52
N VAL A 36 -10.31 -1.90 25.03
CA VAL A 36 -11.29 -1.04 25.69
C VAL A 36 -12.64 -1.74 25.77
N VAL A 37 -13.09 -2.38 24.69
CA VAL A 37 -14.36 -3.12 24.67
C VAL A 37 -14.32 -4.36 25.54
N SER A 38 -13.22 -5.10 25.58
CA SER A 38 -13.04 -6.20 26.53
C SER A 38 -13.21 -5.73 27.98
N GLY A 39 -12.73 -4.52 28.32
CA GLY A 39 -12.92 -3.93 29.65
C GLY A 39 -14.36 -3.46 29.92
N VAL A 40 -15.06 -2.91 28.92
CA VAL A 40 -16.41 -2.34 29.06
C VAL A 40 -17.51 -3.41 28.98
N THR A 41 -17.32 -4.46 28.20
CA THR A 41 -18.28 -5.58 28.05
C THR A 41 -18.47 -6.40 29.33
N ALA A 42 -17.50 -6.35 30.25
CA ALA A 42 -17.68 -6.86 31.60
C ALA A 42 -18.81 -6.14 32.38
N GLY A 43 -19.15 -4.90 32.00
CA GLY A 43 -20.19 -4.08 32.63
C GLY A 43 -21.46 -3.84 31.79
N TRP A 44 -21.42 -3.98 30.46
CA TRP A 44 -22.55 -3.70 29.56
C TRP A 44 -23.04 -4.96 28.84
N GLN A 45 -24.05 -5.64 29.39
CA GLN A 45 -24.71 -6.80 28.75
C GLN A 45 -25.89 -6.38 27.85
N GLY A 46 -26.02 -7.03 26.69
CA GLY A 46 -27.29 -7.10 25.94
C GLY A 46 -27.31 -6.40 24.57
N HIS A 47 -27.39 -5.07 24.53
CA HIS A 47 -27.69 -4.33 23.28
C HIS A 47 -26.49 -3.57 22.71
N ALA A 48 -25.68 -2.91 23.55
CA ALA A 48 -24.49 -2.17 23.11
C ALA A 48 -23.40 -3.08 22.53
N ALA A 49 -23.32 -4.33 23.00
CA ALA A 49 -22.37 -5.32 22.53
C ALA A 49 -22.61 -5.74 21.07
N SER A 50 -23.86 -5.84 20.62
CA SER A 50 -24.15 -6.29 19.24
C SER A 50 -23.90 -5.19 18.20
N SER A 51 -24.28 -3.95 18.51
CA SER A 51 -23.97 -2.79 17.66
C SER A 51 -22.46 -2.59 17.52
N TYR A 52 -21.71 -2.86 18.60
CA TYR A 52 -20.26 -2.85 18.54
C TYR A 52 -19.67 -3.99 17.69
N GLN A 53 -20.15 -5.22 17.85
CA GLN A 53 -19.71 -6.33 16.99
C GLN A 53 -19.93 -6.03 15.51
N GLN A 54 -21.06 -5.42 15.15
CA GLN A 54 -21.33 -5.01 13.77
C GLN A 54 -20.34 -3.94 13.29
N LEU A 55 -20.04 -2.94 14.14
CA LEU A 55 -19.05 -1.90 13.81
C LEU A 55 -17.65 -2.49 13.65
N GLN A 56 -17.23 -3.37 14.56
CA GLN A 56 -15.96 -4.09 14.51
C GLN A 56 -15.85 -4.90 13.22
N GLN A 57 -16.90 -5.63 12.84
CA GLN A 57 -16.91 -6.45 11.65
C GLN A 57 -16.83 -5.62 10.37
N LYS A 58 -17.60 -4.54 10.28
CA LYS A 58 -17.50 -3.56 9.17
C LYS A 58 -16.10 -2.99 9.06
N TRP A 59 -15.51 -2.62 10.20
CA TRP A 59 -14.20 -1.99 10.23
C TRP A 59 -13.07 -2.95 9.83
N VAL A 60 -13.12 -4.22 10.27
CA VAL A 60 -12.18 -5.27 9.82
C VAL A 60 -12.29 -5.45 8.30
N GLU A 61 -13.51 -5.44 7.78
CA GLU A 61 -13.75 -5.57 6.34
C GLU A 61 -13.16 -4.40 5.55
N ASP A 62 -13.35 -3.17 6.03
CA ASP A 62 -12.82 -1.96 5.41
C ASP A 62 -11.28 -1.88 5.53
N ALA A 63 -10.70 -2.31 6.64
CA ALA A 63 -9.25 -2.45 6.79
C ALA A 63 -8.68 -3.50 5.83
N GLY A 64 -9.39 -4.60 5.59
CA GLY A 64 -9.02 -5.61 4.60
C GLY A 64 -9.08 -5.10 3.17
N LYS A 65 -10.12 -4.33 2.82
CA LYS A 65 -10.24 -3.66 1.50
C LYS A 65 -9.11 -2.67 1.30
N LEU A 66 -8.82 -1.84 2.31
CA LEU A 66 -7.72 -0.90 2.25
C LEU A 66 -6.42 -1.66 1.97
N ASN A 67 -6.06 -2.65 2.79
CA ASN A 67 -4.88 -3.51 2.57
C ASN A 67 -4.77 -4.05 1.15
N ARG A 68 -5.87 -4.54 0.58
CA ARG A 68 -5.89 -5.05 -0.79
C ARG A 68 -5.57 -3.97 -1.81
N VAL A 69 -6.25 -2.82 -1.74
CA VAL A 69 -6.00 -1.67 -2.64
C VAL A 69 -4.55 -1.20 -2.53
N LEU A 70 -4.01 -1.17 -1.32
CA LEU A 70 -2.62 -0.79 -1.08
C LEU A 70 -1.62 -1.79 -1.69
N GLY A 71 -1.92 -3.09 -1.60
CA GLY A 71 -1.15 -4.14 -2.27
C GLY A 71 -1.19 -4.02 -3.79
N GLU A 72 -2.37 -3.82 -4.37
CA GLU A 72 -2.54 -3.61 -5.81
C GLU A 72 -1.77 -2.38 -6.31
N ILE A 73 -1.78 -1.28 -5.55
CA ILE A 73 -0.99 -0.08 -5.85
C ILE A 73 0.51 -0.40 -5.81
N LYS A 74 0.98 -1.12 -4.78
CA LYS A 74 2.38 -1.54 -4.69
C LYS A 74 2.80 -2.39 -5.89
N ASP A 75 2.00 -3.39 -6.25
CA ASP A 75 2.28 -4.27 -7.38
C ASP A 75 2.30 -3.50 -8.71
N ALA A 76 1.38 -2.54 -8.89
CA ALA A 76 1.37 -1.67 -10.06
C ALA A 76 2.62 -0.78 -10.14
N ILE A 77 3.09 -0.25 -9.00
CA ILE A 77 4.32 0.56 -8.91
C ILE A 77 5.54 -0.30 -9.24
N ASP A 78 5.67 -1.47 -8.62
CA ASP A 78 6.81 -2.37 -8.80
C ASP A 78 6.88 -2.88 -10.25
N ASN A 79 5.73 -3.22 -10.85
CA ASN A 79 5.64 -3.59 -12.26
C ASN A 79 6.05 -2.43 -13.19
N THR A 80 5.56 -1.22 -12.91
CA THR A 80 5.94 -0.03 -13.68
C THR A 80 7.44 0.21 -13.58
N SER A 81 8.02 0.16 -12.37
CA SER A 81 9.47 0.33 -12.17
C SER A 81 10.30 -0.72 -12.91
N ASN A 82 9.87 -1.98 -12.91
CA ASN A 82 10.55 -3.07 -13.60
C ASN A 82 10.49 -2.90 -15.13
N GLN A 83 9.32 -2.57 -15.69
CA GLN A 83 9.19 -2.27 -17.12
C GLN A 83 10.08 -1.09 -17.53
N TYR A 84 10.19 -0.06 -16.68
CA TYR A 84 11.09 1.06 -16.92
C TYR A 84 12.55 0.62 -17.00
N SER A 85 13.04 -0.15 -16.02
CA SER A 85 14.43 -0.65 -16.03
C SER A 85 14.73 -1.51 -17.25
N SER A 86 13.77 -2.36 -17.66
CA SER A 86 13.92 -3.20 -18.85
C SER A 86 14.01 -2.37 -20.13
N THR A 87 13.13 -1.37 -20.27
CA THR A 87 13.09 -0.49 -21.45
C THR A 87 14.37 0.34 -21.56
N GLU A 88 14.90 0.85 -20.45
CA GLU A 88 16.12 1.65 -20.45
C GLU A 88 17.35 0.80 -20.83
N GLN A 89 17.42 -0.44 -20.34
CA GLN A 89 18.48 -1.40 -20.72
C GLN A 89 18.41 -1.78 -22.20
N GLU A 90 17.21 -2.02 -22.74
CA GLU A 90 17.03 -2.31 -24.17
C GLU A 90 17.43 -1.13 -25.06
N GLN A 91 17.07 0.10 -24.67
CA GLN A 91 17.47 1.31 -25.39
C GLN A 91 18.98 1.51 -25.37
N GLN A 92 19.63 1.35 -24.20
CA GLN A 92 21.09 1.42 -24.11
C GLN A 92 21.78 0.34 -24.94
N ALA A 93 21.27 -0.89 -24.93
CA ALA A 93 21.80 -1.98 -25.74
C ALA A 93 21.62 -1.71 -27.25
N GLY A 94 20.48 -1.14 -27.65
CA GLY A 94 20.22 -0.74 -29.04
C GLY A 94 21.16 0.38 -29.50
N LEU A 95 21.32 1.42 -28.69
CA LEU A 95 22.28 2.50 -28.93
C LEU A 95 23.70 1.97 -29.06
N SER A 96 24.12 1.08 -28.16
CA SER A 96 25.44 0.45 -28.18
C SER A 96 25.68 -0.32 -29.49
N ARG A 97 24.67 -1.06 -29.96
CA ARG A 97 24.75 -1.80 -31.24
C ARG A 97 24.85 -0.86 -32.44
N ILE A 98 24.11 0.24 -32.44
CA ILE A 98 24.17 1.25 -33.51
C ILE A 98 25.54 1.93 -33.52
N THR A 99 26.06 2.34 -32.36
CA THR A 99 27.39 2.94 -32.26
C THR A 99 28.50 1.98 -32.70
N SER A 100 28.38 0.69 -32.40
CA SER A 100 29.32 -0.33 -32.85
C SER A 100 29.19 -0.70 -34.34
N ALA A 101 28.07 -0.37 -34.99
CA ALA A 101 27.86 -0.62 -36.41
C ALA A 101 28.27 0.58 -37.29
N LEU A 102 28.42 1.77 -36.69
CA LEU A 102 28.78 3.02 -37.37
C LEU A 102 30.25 3.43 -37.14
N GLY A 103 30.99 2.72 -36.29
CA GLY A 103 32.44 2.85 -36.10
C GLY A 103 33.16 1.63 -36.66
#